data_AF-A0A239SYY2-F1
#
_entry.id   AF-A0A239SYY2-F1
#
_cell.length_a   1.000
_cell.length_b   1.000
_cell.length_c   1.000
_cell.angle_alpha   90.00
_cell.angle_beta   90.00
_cell.angle_gamma   90.00
#
_symmetry.space_group_name_H-M   'P 1'
#
loop_
_entity.id
_entity.type
_entity.pdbx_description
1 polymer ?
#
loop_
_entity_poly.entity_id
_entity_poly.type
_entity_poly.pdbx_seq_one_letter_code
_entity_poly.pdbx_strand_id
1 'polypeptide(L)'
;METLRLVTPSLDWENEILAYKVAFANEHLYGGNRLAEIENVEDWLIHLEKESSYATCQNGRSPSSTFLCIRESDSKMVGICNIRHDIVIKF
;
A
#
# COMPACT_ATOMS: atom_id res chain seq x y z
N MET A 1 8.94 19.59 -14.27
CA MET A 1 8.61 18.15 -14.24
C MET A 1 8.93 17.69 -12.84
N GLU A 2 7.96 17.12 -12.13
CA GLU A 2 8.18 16.64 -10.77
C GLU A 2 8.86 15.26 -10.80
N THR A 3 9.84 15.03 -9.95
CA THR A 3 10.42 13.68 -9.75
C THR A 3 9.57 12.92 -8.73
N LEU A 4 9.19 11.70 -9.10
CA LEU A 4 8.44 10.77 -8.26
C LEU A 4 9.29 9.53 -8.00
N ARG A 5 9.20 8.98 -6.79
CA ARG A 5 9.86 7.71 -6.44
C ARG A 5 8.89 6.77 -5.75
N LEU A 6 9.06 5.48 -6.01
CA LEU A 6 8.35 4.43 -5.29
C LEU A 6 9.16 4.02 -4.06
N VAL A 7 8.49 3.90 -2.93
CA VAL A 7 9.09 3.49 -1.66
C VAL A 7 8.28 2.38 -1.02
N THR A 8 8.96 1.49 -0.29
CA THR A 8 8.29 0.54 0.59
C THR A 8 7.63 1.30 1.75
N PRO A 9 6.37 0.99 2.09
CA PRO A 9 5.71 1.58 3.26
C PRO A 9 6.49 1.30 4.55
N SER A 10 6.60 2.32 5.41
CA SER A 10 7.17 2.23 6.75
C SER A 10 6.52 3.29 7.64
N LEU A 11 6.78 3.24 8.95
CA LEU A 11 6.32 4.26 9.89
C LEU A 11 6.94 5.64 9.64
N ASP A 12 8.06 5.73 8.91
CA ASP A 12 8.62 7.03 8.49
C ASP A 12 7.64 7.83 7.61
N TRP A 13 6.68 7.14 6.98
CA TRP A 13 5.66 7.73 6.11
C TRP A 13 4.28 7.85 6.78
N GLU A 14 4.15 7.58 8.08
CA GLU A 14 2.84 7.46 8.75
C GLU A 14 1.94 8.69 8.51
N ASN A 15 2.47 9.89 8.70
CA ASN A 15 1.71 11.13 8.50
C ASN A 15 1.20 11.26 7.06
N GLU A 16 2.01 10.91 6.07
CA GLU A 16 1.65 10.97 4.66
C GLU A 16 0.61 9.90 4.30
N ILE A 17 0.74 8.69 4.87
CA ILE A 17 -0.24 7.60 4.71
C ILE A 17 -1.60 8.01 5.30
N LEU A 18 -1.62 8.60 6.50
CA LEU A 18 -2.85 9.09 7.14
C LEU A 18 -3.47 10.26 6.37
N ALA A 19 -2.65 11.22 5.91
CA ALA A 19 -3.12 12.31 5.07
C ALA A 19 -3.72 11.80 3.75
N TYR A 20 -3.08 10.80 3.14
CA TYR A 20 -3.60 10.15 1.95
C TYR A 20 -4.93 9.45 2.23
N LYS A 21 -5.07 8.69 3.33
CA LYS A 21 -6.37 8.10 3.73
C LYS A 21 -7.47 9.15 3.85
N VAL A 22 -7.18 10.30 4.48
CA VAL A 22 -8.14 11.40 4.63
C VAL A 22 -8.54 12.00 3.29
N ALA A 23 -7.62 12.13 2.34
CA ALA A 23 -7.91 12.65 1.00
C ALA A 23 -8.94 11.79 0.25
N PHE A 24 -9.00 10.48 0.53
CA PHE A 24 -9.95 9.53 -0.05
C PHE A 24 -11.12 9.20 0.89
N ALA A 25 -11.37 9.95 1.97
CA ALA A 25 -12.40 9.60 2.96
C ALA A 25 -13.83 9.49 2.40
N ASN A 26 -14.10 10.13 1.26
CA ASN A 26 -15.41 10.14 0.59
C ASN A 26 -15.44 9.33 -0.72
N GLU A 27 -14.39 8.55 -1.00
CA GLU A 27 -14.29 7.75 -2.22
C GLU A 27 -13.55 6.42 -1.98
N HIS A 28 -13.59 5.52 -2.95
CA HIS A 28 -12.91 4.24 -2.81
C HIS A 28 -11.41 4.38 -3.11
N LEU A 29 -10.56 4.00 -2.14
CA LEU A 29 -9.11 4.01 -2.29
C LEU A 29 -8.63 2.75 -3.02
N TYR A 30 -8.44 2.86 -4.34
CA TYR A 30 -7.89 1.79 -5.17
C TYR A 30 -6.40 1.55 -4.90
N GLY A 31 -5.96 0.30 -4.99
CA GLY A 31 -4.53 -0.06 -4.91
C GLY A 31 -3.93 -0.02 -3.49
N GLY A 32 -4.70 0.38 -2.47
CA GLY A 32 -4.18 0.52 -1.11
C GLY A 32 -4.03 -0.77 -0.30
N ASN A 33 -4.33 -1.94 -0.86
CA ASN A 33 -4.25 -3.23 -0.15
C ASN A 33 -4.88 -3.16 1.26
N ARG A 34 -6.17 -2.78 1.30
CA ARG A 34 -6.98 -2.59 2.52
C ARG A 34 -6.62 -1.40 3.42
N LEU A 35 -5.79 -0.46 2.95
CA LEU A 35 -5.42 0.76 3.69
C LEU A 35 -6.62 1.56 4.22
N ALA A 36 -7.72 1.63 3.45
CA ALA A 36 -8.94 2.33 3.87
C ALA A 36 -9.73 1.60 4.97
N GLU A 37 -9.56 0.28 5.10
CA GLU A 37 -10.31 -0.57 6.03
C GLU A 37 -9.59 -0.72 7.39
N ILE A 38 -8.26 -0.65 7.38
CA ILE A 38 -7.44 -0.85 8.59
C ILE A 38 -7.17 0.50 9.22
N GLU A 39 -7.54 0.66 10.50
CA GLU A 39 -7.50 1.94 11.21
C GLU A 39 -6.07 2.48 11.38
N ASN A 40 -5.20 1.68 12.01
CA ASN A 40 -3.83 2.08 12.35
C ASN A 40 -2.84 1.73 11.23
N VAL A 41 -1.83 2.59 11.01
CA VAL A 41 -0.78 2.34 10.01
C VAL A 41 0.05 1.12 10.39
N GLU A 42 0.37 0.93 11.67
CA GLU A 42 1.08 -0.26 12.17
C GLU A 42 0.37 -1.56 11.80
N ASP A 43 -0.94 -1.66 12.06
CA ASP A 43 -1.75 -2.83 11.71
C ASP A 43 -1.78 -3.07 10.20
N TRP A 44 -1.79 -1.99 9.41
CA TRP A 44 -1.73 -2.09 7.97
C TRP A 44 -0.37 -2.59 7.49
N LEU A 45 0.74 -2.13 8.08
CA LEU A 45 2.09 -2.64 7.78
C LEU A 45 2.22 -4.14 8.13
N ILE A 46 1.64 -4.57 9.26
CA ILE A 46 1.57 -6.00 9.62
C ILE A 46 0.77 -6.79 8.58
N HIS A 47 -0.34 -6.23 8.07
CA HIS A 47 -1.11 -6.84 6.98
C HIS A 47 -0.28 -6.95 5.68
N LEU A 48 0.50 -5.92 5.32
CA LEU A 48 1.37 -5.97 4.15
C LEU A 48 2.43 -7.07 4.26
N GLU A 49 3.05 -7.24 5.42
CA GLU A 49 4.02 -8.30 5.67
C GLU A 49 3.38 -9.69 5.55
N LYS A 50 2.13 -9.84 6.00
CA LYS A 50 1.39 -11.10 5.82
C LYS A 50 1.12 -11.38 4.35
N GLU A 51 0.84 -10.37 3.53
CA GLU A 51 0.58 -10.57 2.10
C GLU A 51 1.86 -10.67 1.24
N SER A 52 3.06 -10.55 1.82
CA SER A 52 4.32 -10.39 1.07
C SER A 52 4.86 -11.69 0.46
N SER A 53 4.46 -12.85 0.97
CA SER A 53 5.01 -14.15 0.56
C SER A 53 3.98 -15.26 0.63
N TYR A 54 4.20 -16.35 -0.12
CA TYR A 54 3.36 -17.55 -0.05
C TYR A 54 3.37 -18.24 1.33
N ALA A 55 4.42 -18.03 2.12
CA ALA A 55 4.51 -18.60 3.46
C ALA A 55 3.57 -17.89 4.46
N THR A 56 3.27 -16.61 4.21
CA THR A 56 2.53 -15.75 5.12
C THR A 56 1.15 -15.37 4.60
N CYS A 57 0.95 -15.36 3.27
CA CYS A 57 -0.29 -14.89 2.66
C CYS A 57 -1.42 -15.90 2.82
N GLN A 58 -2.66 -15.40 2.79
CA GLN A 58 -3.83 -16.27 2.87
C GLN A 58 -3.83 -17.31 1.73
N ASN A 59 -4.15 -18.55 2.07
CA ASN A 59 -4.17 -19.64 1.11
C ASN A 59 -5.06 -19.32 -0.09
N GLY A 60 -4.52 -19.51 -1.30
CA GLY A 60 -5.22 -19.25 -2.55
C GLY A 60 -5.24 -17.77 -3.00
N ARG A 61 -4.42 -16.91 -2.39
CA ARG A 61 -4.10 -15.56 -2.89
C ARG A 61 -2.67 -15.52 -3.44
N SER A 62 -2.44 -14.71 -4.47
CA SER A 62 -1.08 -14.35 -4.90
C SER A 62 -0.49 -13.34 -3.91
N PRO A 63 0.77 -13.52 -3.48
CA PRO A 63 1.51 -12.52 -2.72
C PRO A 63 1.56 -11.17 -3.44
N SER A 64 1.84 -10.11 -2.70
CA SER A 64 1.94 -8.77 -3.27
C SER A 64 2.95 -7.87 -2.57
N SER A 65 3.43 -6.88 -3.31
CA SER A 65 4.20 -5.77 -2.78
C SER A 65 3.44 -4.46 -2.97
N THR A 66 3.31 -3.69 -1.90
CA THR A 66 2.73 -2.35 -1.92
C THR A 66 3.84 -1.32 -1.95
N PHE A 67 3.67 -0.27 -2.75
CA PHE A 67 4.58 0.88 -2.80
C PHE A 67 3.81 2.19 -2.65
N LEU A 68 4.39 3.15 -1.93
CA LEU A 68 3.92 4.53 -1.90
C LEU A 68 4.63 5.30 -3.02
N CYS A 69 3.90 6.18 -3.72
CA CYS A 69 4.48 7.10 -4.68
C CYS A 69 4.73 8.44 -3.98
N ILE A 70 6.00 8.79 -3.80
CA ILE A 70 6.43 10.01 -3.11
C ILE A 70 6.94 11.01 -4.14
N ARG A 71 6.45 12.25 -4.06
CA ARG A 71 7.01 13.39 -4.79
C ARG A 71 8.23 13.93 -4.05
N GLU A 72 9.35 14.06 -4.75
CA GLU A 72 10.61 14.41 -4.09
C GLU A 72 10.71 15.88 -3.64
N SER A 73 10.01 16.79 -4.32
CA SER A 73 10.10 18.23 -4.03
C SER A 73 9.56 18.63 -2.65
N ASP A 74 8.62 17.85 -2.10
CA ASP A 74 8.01 18.11 -0.79
C ASP A 74 7.77 16.85 0.05
N SER A 75 8.34 15.71 -0.35
CA SER A 75 8.17 14.40 0.30
C SER A 75 6.71 13.96 0.46
N LYS A 76 5.78 14.47 -0.35
CA LYS A 76 4.36 14.10 -0.22
C LYS A 76 4.03 12.78 -0.88
N MET A 77 3.17 12.00 -0.24
CA MET A 77 2.53 10.85 -0.86
C MET A 77 1.48 11.33 -1.87
N VAL A 78 1.67 10.99 -3.14
CA VAL A 78 0.77 11.36 -4.25
C VAL A 78 0.09 10.17 -4.89
N GLY A 79 0.36 8.96 -4.42
CA GLY A 79 -0.25 7.75 -4.93
C GLY A 79 0.17 6.50 -4.17
N ILE A 80 -0.50 5.39 -4.48
CA ILE A 80 -0.21 4.06 -3.95
C ILE A 80 -0.42 3.02 -5.05
N CYS A 81 0.39 1.96 -5.07
CA CYS A 81 0.14 0.80 -5.92
C CYS A 81 0.40 -0.50 -5.15
N ASN A 82 -0.34 -1.55 -5.52
CA ASN A 82 -0.15 -2.89 -4.98
C ASN A 82 0.01 -3.87 -6.15
N ILE A 83 1.18 -4.50 -6.24
CA ILE A 83 1.57 -5.37 -7.34
C ILE A 83 1.48 -6.81 -6.85
N ARG A 84 0.62 -7.61 -7.50
CA ARG A 84 0.56 -9.07 -7.27
C ARG A 84 1.74 -9.72 -7.99
N HIS A 85 2.38 -10.68 -7.34
CA HIS A 85 3.62 -11.30 -7.85
C HIS A 85 3.33 -12.28 -9.00
N ASP A 86 2.11 -12.78 -9.07
CA ASP A 86 1.66 -13.69 -10.11
C ASP A 86 0.14 -13.57 -10.32
N ILE A 87 -0.33 -14.24 -11.37
CA ILE A 87 -1.74 -14.38 -11.68
C ILE A 87 -2.12 -15.82 -11.38
N VAL A 88 -2.80 -16.05 -10.24
CA VAL A 88 -3.41 -17.36 -9.96
C VAL A 88 -4.72 -17.45 -10.72
N ILE A 89 -4.71 -18.14 -11.86
CA ILE A 89 -5.94 -18.53 -12.56
C ILE A 89 -6.48 -19.79 -11.88
N LYS A 90 -7.59 -19.64 -11.14
CA LYS A 90 -8.36 -20.80 -10.66
C LYS A 90 -9.33 -21.21 -11.76
N PHE A 91 -9.07 -22.36 -12.39
CA PHE A 91 -10.03 -23.05 -13.27
C PHE A 91 -11.08 -23.79 -12.46
#